data_AF-A0A132EM57-F1
#
_entry.id   AF-A0A132EM57-F1
#
_cell.length_a   1.000
_cell.length_b   1.000
_cell.length_c   1.000
_cell.angle_alpha   90.00
_cell.angle_beta   90.00
_cell.angle_gamma   90.00
#
_symmetry.space_group_name_H-M   'P 1'
#
loop_
_entity.id
_entity.type
_entity.pdbx_description
1 polymer ?
#
loop_
_entity_poly.entity_id
_entity_poly.type
_entity_poly.pdbx_seq_one_letter_code
_entity_poly.pdbx_strand_id
1 'polypeptide(L)' 'MTIRVIEIPFFQLDADRPESQTNAAIEALNSAIARDGLEVLSVETVTVPRFLWLGTKAVGIRAWCRKQ' A
#
# COMPACT_ATOMS: atom_id res chain seq x y z
N MET A 1 8.09 -4.99 22.06
CA MET A 1 8.23 -5.13 20.59
C MET A 1 6.91 -4.72 19.97
N THR A 2 6.86 -3.56 19.31
CA THR A 2 5.59 -2.97 18.84
C THR A 2 5.52 -3.05 17.32
N ILE A 3 4.50 -3.73 16.81
CA ILE A 3 4.20 -3.79 15.38
C ILE A 3 3.32 -2.59 15.04
N ARG A 4 3.72 -1.82 14.04
CA ARG A 4 2.94 -0.72 13.45
C ARG A 4 2.47 -1.14 12.07
N VAL A 5 1.26 -0.73 11.72
CA VAL A 5 0.71 -0.92 10.37
C VAL A 5 0.69 0.45 9.69
N ILE A 6 1.25 0.51 8.48
CA ILE A 6 1.17 1.69 7.61
C ILE A 6 0.39 1.27 6.38
N GLU A 7 -0.72 1.96 6.10
CA GLU A 7 -1.52 1.75 4.91
C GLU A 7 -1.54 3.03 4.08
N ILE A 8 -1.19 2.92 2.80
CA ILE A 8 -1.23 4.01 1.83
C ILE A 8 -2.33 3.68 0.82
N PRO A 9 -3.49 4.35 0.88
CA PRO A 9 -4.54 4.17 -0.11
C PRO A 9 -4.14 4.82 -1.43
N PHE A 10 -4.52 4.19 -2.54
CA PHE A 10 -4.42 4.79 -3.86
C PHE A 10 -5.70 4.51 -4.65
N PHE A 11 -6.16 5.50 -5.41
CA PHE A 11 -7.41 5.40 -6.15
C PHE A 11 -7.16 5.36 -7.66
N GLN A 12 -7.20 4.14 -8.21
CA GLN A 12 -7.09 3.91 -9.66
C GLN A 12 -8.39 4.36 -10.35
N LEU A 13 -8.52 5.67 -10.62
CA LEU A 13 -9.64 6.24 -11.40
C LEU A 13 -9.61 5.77 -12.85
N ASP A 14 -8.41 5.79 -13.46
CA ASP A 14 -8.25 5.57 -14.89
C ASP A 14 -7.35 4.36 -15.16
N ALA A 15 -7.83 3.48 -16.03
CA ALA A 15 -7.12 2.30 -16.51
C ALA A 15 -5.89 2.64 -17.37
N ASP A 16 -5.68 3.92 -17.70
CA ASP A 16 -4.62 4.35 -18.63
C ASP A 16 -3.22 4.38 -18.00
N ARG A 17 -3.07 4.47 -16.67
CA ARG A 17 -1.76 4.51 -15.98
C ARG A 17 -1.73 3.82 -14.60
N PRO A 18 -2.05 2.51 -14.52
CA PRO A 18 -2.12 1.78 -13.25
C PRO A 18 -0.78 1.73 -12.49
N GLU A 19 0.34 1.74 -13.20
CA GLU A 19 1.69 1.68 -12.61
C GLU A 19 2.08 2.97 -11.90
N SER A 20 1.65 4.14 -12.42
CA SER A 20 2.05 5.44 -11.89
C SER A 20 1.56 5.67 -10.46
N GLN A 21 0.35 5.22 -10.14
CA GLN A 21 -0.23 5.41 -8.80
C GLN A 21 0.32 4.42 -7.78
N THR A 22 0.53 3.17 -8.21
CA THR A 22 1.15 2.14 -7.37
C THR A 22 2.57 2.54 -7.01
N ASN A 23 3.35 3.04 -7.98
CA ASN A 23 4.71 3.53 -7.74
C ASN A 23 4.73 4.71 -6.76
N ALA A 24 3.82 5.68 -6.91
CA ALA A 24 3.70 6.78 -5.95
C ALA A 24 3.34 6.31 -4.54
N ALA A 25 2.48 5.28 -4.41
CA ALA A 25 2.14 4.69 -3.12
C ALA A 25 3.34 3.96 -2.48
N ILE A 26 4.16 3.26 -3.28
CA ILE A 26 5.40 2.63 -2.82
C ILE A 26 6.40 3.68 -2.35
N GLU A 27 6.58 4.78 -3.09
CA GLU A 27 7.48 5.87 -2.70
C GLU A 27 7.05 6.54 -1.40
N ALA A 28 5.74 6.81 -1.24
CA ALA A 28 5.18 7.36 -0.01
C ALA A 28 5.39 6.41 1.19
N LEU A 29 5.21 5.09 0.97
CA LEU A 29 5.43 4.07 1.98
C LEU A 29 6.91 4.01 2.40
N ASN A 30 7.83 3.96 1.45
CA ASN A 30 9.27 3.96 1.70
C ASN A 30 9.71 5.22 2.47
N SER A 31 9.15 6.38 2.12
CA SER A 31 9.43 7.64 2.82
C SER A 31 8.96 7.61 4.28
N ALA A 32 7.79 7.02 4.54
CA ALA A 32 7.26 6.87 5.89
C ALA A 32 8.11 5.90 6.73
N ILE A 33 8.54 4.79 6.14
CA ILE A 33 9.42 3.80 6.78
C ILE A 33 10.77 4.43 7.13
N ALA A 34 11.39 5.14 6.19
CA ALA A 34 12.69 5.77 6.37
C ALA A 34 12.67 6.87 7.45
N ARG A 35 11.64 7.73 7.44
CA ARG A 35 11.47 8.80 8.43
C ARG A 35 11.38 8.26 9.87
N ASP A 36 10.66 7.16 10.05
CA ASP A 36 10.37 6.60 11.37
C ASP A 36 11.38 5.51 11.79
N GLY A 37 12.39 5.20 10.95
CA GLY A 37 13.41 4.18 11.22
C GLY A 37 12.83 2.78 11.39
N LEU A 38 11.83 2.43 10.59
CA LEU A 38 11.07 1.19 10.75
C LEU A 38 11.69 0.05 9.93
N GLU A 39 11.63 -1.15 10.48
CA GLU A 39 11.97 -2.39 9.79
C GLU A 39 10.71 -3.02 9.20
N VAL A 40 10.72 -3.30 7.90
CA VAL A 40 9.57 -3.89 7.20
C VAL A 40 9.55 -5.40 7.45
N LEU A 41 8.44 -5.91 7.98
CA LEU A 41 8.22 -7.35 8.20
C LEU A 41 7.48 -7.99 7.03
N SER A 42 6.46 -7.31 6.51
CA SER A 42 5.63 -7.78 5.39
C SER A 42 4.99 -6.61 4.67
N VAL A 43 4.67 -6.81 3.39
CA VAL A 43 3.95 -5.86 2.54
C VAL A 43 2.85 -6.62 1.79
N GLU A 44 1.65 -6.08 1.77
CA GLU A 44 0.53 -6.61 1.01
C GLU A 44 -0.15 -5.53 0.16
N THR A 45 -0.78 -5.96 -0.93
CA THR A 45 -1.69 -5.10 -1.71
C THR A 45 -3.10 -5.27 -1.16
N VAL A 46 -3.72 -4.17 -0.76
CA VAL A 46 -5.11 -4.15 -0.31
C VAL A 46 -6.01 -4.18 -1.54
N THR A 47 -6.90 -5.17 -1.61
CA THR A 47 -7.85 -5.32 -2.72
C THR A 47 -9.29 -5.34 -2.23
N VAL A 48 -10.21 -4.81 -3.03
CA VAL A 48 -11.65 -4.83 -2.76
C VAL A 48 -12.40 -5.48 -3.92
N PRO A 49 -13.56 -6.12 -3.68
CA PRO A 49 -14.40 -6.64 -4.76
C PRO A 49 -14.86 -5.51 -5.70
N ARG A 50 -14.89 -5.79 -7.00
CA ARG A 50 -15.56 -4.92 -7.97
C ARG A 50 -17.08 -5.12 -7.90
N PHE A 51 -17.84 -4.07 -8.23
CA PHE A 51 -19.30 -4.15 -8.35
C PHE A 51 -19.68 -5.30 -9.32
N LEU A 52 -20.73 -6.06 -8.99
CA LEU A 52 -21.16 -7.28 -9.70
C LEU A 52 -20.18 -8.48 -9.64
N TRP A 53 -19.25 -8.52 -8.67
CA TRP A 53 -18.33 -9.66 -8.47
C TRP A 53 -17.41 -9.96 -9.66
N LEU A 54 -17.19 -8.98 -10.54
CA LEU A 54 -16.32 -9.09 -11.72
C LEU A 54 -14.82 -8.96 -11.36
N GLY A 55 -14.38 -9.70 -10.34
CA GLY A 55 -13.00 -9.71 -9.83
C GLY A 55 -12.73 -8.71 -8.70
N THR A 56 -11.45 -8.51 -8.39
CA THR A 56 -10.97 -7.60 -7.35
C THR A 56 -10.22 -6.40 -7.97
N LYS A 57 -10.13 -5.30 -7.22
CA LYS A 57 -9.39 -4.10 -7.58
C LYS A 57 -8.44 -3.74 -6.44
N ALA A 58 -7.18 -3.45 -6.75
CA ALA A 58 -6.24 -2.91 -5.78
C ALA A 58 -6.61 -1.46 -5.42
N VAL A 59 -6.58 -1.14 -4.12
CA VAL A 59 -6.96 0.17 -3.56
C VAL A 59 -5.92 0.73 -2.60
N GLY A 60 -4.85 0.00 -2.33
CA GLY A 60 -3.83 0.45 -1.40
C GLY A 60 -2.69 -0.54 -1.26
N ILE A 61 -1.63 -0.08 -0.59
CA ILE A 61 -0.52 -0.91 -0.12
C ILE A 61 -0.47 -0.81 1.39
N ARG A 62 -0.32 -1.95 2.07
CA ARG A 62 -0.16 -2.03 3.52
C ARG A 62 1.17 -2.67 3.85
N ALA A 63 1.88 -2.09 4.81
CA ALA A 63 3.08 -2.68 5.39
C ALA A 63 2.93 -2.86 6.88
N TRP A 64 3.43 -3.99 7.37
CA TRP A 64 3.67 -4.21 8.79
C TRP A 64 5.11 -3.93 9.08
N CYS A 65 5.35 -3.02 10.00
CA CYS A 65 6.68 -2.59 10.35
C CYS A 65 6.93 -2.74 11.85
N ARG A 66 8.18 -3.02 12.20
CA ARG A 66 8.68 -3.04 13.56
C ARG A 66 9.51 -1.80 13.80
N LYS A 67 9.33 -1.15 14.95
CA LYS A 67 10.29 -0.13 15.41
C LYS A 67 11.49 -0.85 16.01
N GLN A 68 12.70 -0.53 15.52
CA GLN A 68 13.96 -1.01 16.10
C GLN A 68 14.12 -0.54 17.55
#